data_AF-A0A1G3Y6Y3-F1
#
_entry.id   AF-A0A1G3Y6Y3-F1
#
_cell.length_a   1.000
_cell.length_b   1.000
_cell.length_c   1.000
_cell.angle_alpha   90.00
_cell.angle_beta   90.00
_cell.angle_gamma   90.00
#
_symmetry.space_group_name_H-M   'P 1'
#
loop_
_entity.id
_entity.type
_entity.pdbx_description
1 polymer ?
#
loop_
_entity_poly.entity_id
_entity_poly.type
_entity_poly.pdbx_seq_one_letter_code
_entity_poly.pdbx_strand_id
1 'polypeptide(L)'
;MDIEEFEEGINSLLHPEPDEDGFVPREFPNERLFKVYGLNFDYMKDIYWEGSSVHRYTRLCPEGEDSLHVLTRNSDVPTRLFEAGFNLFKDSVIAYHDKKDKRGDIRFYPSIVLTFWSGFETFVRYSSELLLVTVLNIPYEVAIFLQEKERFLDNRGIIKEKPRYQPVLERYAVFLKYAYNFTVDRGCKFWQQLEKAKDIRDYYTHLDVRDPKAISVNEVLNFMEAILLGIIWPSSELQRTLMLCIYYLYDIWAYLNEHKEEYMERPFFMDWHFNERYMFHCNFENVNTRRFPNTDEERRMKDKIDKS
;
A
#
# COMPACT_ATOMS: atom_id res chain seq x y z
N MET A 1 1.01 27.83 -4.27
CA MET A 1 0.34 27.33 -3.07
C MET A 1 1.17 27.79 -1.90
N ASP A 2 0.56 28.35 -0.87
CA ASP A 2 1.29 28.63 0.36
C ASP A 2 1.53 27.30 1.09
N ILE A 3 2.79 27.00 1.40
CA ILE A 3 3.13 25.73 2.05
C ILE A 3 2.60 25.67 3.48
N GLU A 4 2.44 26.81 4.15
CA GLU A 4 1.85 26.88 5.50
C GLU A 4 0.36 26.52 5.45
N GLU A 5 -0.40 27.06 4.48
CA GLU A 5 -1.80 26.72 4.25
C GLU A 5 -1.98 25.23 3.91
N PHE A 6 -1.08 24.69 3.08
CA PHE A 6 -1.07 23.26 2.76
C PHE A 6 -0.85 22.41 4.01
N GLU A 7 0.16 22.75 4.83
CA GLU A 7 0.51 22.03 6.05
C GLU A 7 -0.63 22.07 7.08
N GLU A 8 -1.26 23.22 7.28
CA GLU A 8 -2.43 23.35 8.17
C GLU A 8 -3.59 22.49 7.67
N GLY A 9 -3.92 22.57 6.38
CA GLY A 9 -5.03 21.82 5.80
C GLY A 9 -4.82 20.30 5.78
N ILE A 10 -3.61 19.82 5.48
CA ILE A 10 -3.33 18.37 5.51
C ILE A 10 -3.23 17.84 6.94
N ASN A 11 -2.71 18.63 7.90
CA ASN A 11 -2.60 18.19 9.28
C ASN A 11 -3.99 18.07 9.93
N SER A 12 -4.94 18.94 9.60
CA SER A 12 -6.32 18.80 10.08
C SER A 12 -7.00 17.53 9.54
N LEU A 13 -6.68 17.12 8.31
CA LEU A 13 -7.14 15.85 7.72
C LEU A 13 -6.35 14.62 8.21
N LEU A 14 -5.14 14.75 8.74
CA LEU A 14 -4.42 13.60 9.31
C LEU A 14 -4.69 13.45 10.81
N HIS A 15 -5.10 14.54 11.46
CA HIS A 15 -5.34 14.64 12.89
C HIS A 15 -6.64 15.42 13.13
N PRO A 16 -7.80 14.83 12.79
CA PRO A 16 -9.07 15.51 12.93
C PRO A 16 -9.33 15.78 14.42
N GLU A 17 -9.75 17.00 14.74
CA GLU A 17 -10.28 17.27 16.07
C GLU A 17 -11.58 16.47 16.25
N PRO A 18 -11.79 15.85 17.42
CA PRO A 18 -13.07 15.21 17.71
C PRO A 18 -14.19 16.26 17.73
N ASP A 19 -15.41 15.85 17.39
CA ASP A 19 -16.60 16.70 17.52
C ASP A 19 -16.80 17.13 18.99
N GLU A 20 -17.67 18.10 19.24
CA GLU A 20 -17.99 18.61 20.60
C GLU A 20 -18.38 17.50 21.60
N ASP A 21 -18.94 16.40 21.09
CA ASP A 21 -19.36 15.22 21.87
C ASP A 21 -18.24 14.17 22.05
N GLY A 22 -17.03 14.43 21.56
CA GLY A 22 -15.87 13.52 21.64
C GLY A 22 -15.88 12.38 20.61
N PHE A 23 -16.86 12.36 19.70
CA PHE A 23 -16.96 11.38 18.62
C PHE A 23 -16.24 11.85 17.35
N VAL A 24 -15.72 10.91 16.58
CA VAL A 24 -15.18 11.20 15.25
C VAL A 24 -16.36 11.47 14.31
N PRO A 25 -16.30 12.51 13.46
CA PRO A 25 -17.37 12.85 12.52
C PRO A 25 -17.78 11.64 11.68
N ARG A 26 -19.08 11.54 11.40
CA ARG A 26 -19.60 10.52 10.48
C ARG A 26 -18.95 10.68 9.11
N GLU A 27 -18.35 9.59 8.63
CA GLU A 27 -17.74 9.55 7.30
C GLU A 27 -18.79 9.64 6.19
N PHE A 28 -18.48 10.41 5.15
CA PHE A 28 -19.24 10.45 3.92
C PHE A 28 -18.33 10.28 2.71
N PRO A 29 -18.76 9.57 1.65
CA PRO A 29 -17.94 9.41 0.45
C PRO A 29 -17.72 10.73 -0.27
N ASN A 30 -16.48 10.98 -0.68
CA ASN A 30 -16.12 12.13 -1.52
C ASN A 30 -16.97 12.21 -2.81
N GLU A 31 -17.39 13.41 -3.20
CA GLU A 31 -18.23 13.63 -4.38
C GLU A 31 -17.63 13.07 -5.69
N ARG A 32 -16.29 13.03 -5.78
CA ARG A 32 -15.57 12.47 -6.93
C ARG A 32 -15.90 11.00 -7.16
N LEU A 33 -16.14 10.22 -6.10
CA LEU A 33 -16.48 8.80 -6.20
C LEU A 33 -17.77 8.59 -7.00
N PHE A 34 -18.75 9.48 -6.83
CA PHE A 34 -19.98 9.46 -7.62
C PHE A 34 -19.76 10.06 -9.01
N LYS A 35 -19.20 11.26 -9.09
CA LYS A 35 -19.12 12.06 -10.33
C LYS A 35 -18.18 11.47 -11.38
N VAL A 36 -17.05 10.91 -10.96
CA VAL A 36 -16.01 10.39 -11.87
C VAL A 36 -16.14 8.88 -12.05
N TYR A 37 -16.44 8.15 -10.97
CA TYR A 37 -16.44 6.69 -11.01
C TYR A 37 -17.82 6.07 -11.19
N GLY A 38 -18.90 6.83 -10.97
CA GLY A 38 -20.28 6.34 -11.08
C GLY A 38 -20.67 5.40 -9.94
N LEU A 39 -19.97 5.48 -8.79
CA LEU A 39 -20.24 4.61 -7.64
C LEU A 39 -21.47 5.10 -6.87
N ASN A 40 -22.26 4.15 -6.36
CA ASN A 40 -23.43 4.41 -5.53
C ASN A 40 -23.15 4.11 -4.05
N PHE A 41 -23.50 5.05 -3.17
CA PHE A 41 -23.36 4.93 -1.72
C PHE A 41 -24.65 5.28 -0.98
N ASP A 42 -25.82 4.97 -1.55
CA ASP A 42 -27.12 5.21 -0.90
C ASP A 42 -27.22 4.55 0.48
N TYR A 43 -26.55 3.42 0.70
CA TYR A 43 -26.46 2.77 2.01
C TYR A 43 -25.82 3.65 3.11
N MET A 44 -24.98 4.62 2.73
CA MET A 44 -24.37 5.58 3.64
C MET A 44 -25.32 6.70 4.03
N LYS A 45 -26.58 6.71 3.58
CA LYS A 45 -27.62 7.70 4.01
C LYS A 45 -28.47 7.21 5.17
N ASP A 46 -28.27 5.97 5.63
CA ASP A 46 -29.02 5.39 6.76
C ASP A 46 -28.79 6.20 8.05
N ILE A 47 -29.79 6.27 8.93
CA ILE A 47 -29.66 6.86 10.25
C ILE A 47 -28.77 6.01 11.17
N TYR A 48 -28.77 4.70 10.97
CA TYR A 48 -27.87 3.75 11.61
C TYR A 48 -26.63 3.59 10.74
N TRP A 49 -25.71 4.55 10.83
CA TRP A 49 -24.54 4.57 9.96
C TRP A 49 -23.56 3.42 10.26
N GLU A 50 -22.74 3.07 9.26
CA GLU A 50 -21.78 1.97 9.29
C GLU A 50 -20.66 2.19 10.31
N GLY A 51 -20.71 1.49 11.45
CA GLY A 51 -19.77 1.68 12.56
C GLY A 51 -20.46 2.14 13.84
N SER A 52 -21.71 2.59 13.77
CA SER A 52 -22.52 2.87 14.96
C SER A 52 -22.82 1.59 15.75
N SER A 53 -22.96 1.72 17.08
CA SER A 53 -23.24 0.61 18.00
C SER A 53 -24.54 -0.14 17.71
N VAL A 54 -25.48 0.52 17.03
CA VAL A 54 -26.81 0.00 16.66
C VAL A 54 -26.89 -0.50 15.23
N HIS A 55 -25.82 -0.36 14.43
CA HIS A 55 -25.83 -0.80 13.05
C HIS A 55 -25.88 -2.33 12.92
N ARG A 56 -26.60 -2.83 11.92
CA ARG A 56 -26.82 -4.27 11.70
C ARG A 56 -25.54 -5.09 11.48
N TYR A 57 -24.42 -4.44 11.15
CA TYR A 57 -23.11 -5.09 10.96
C TYR A 57 -22.14 -4.88 12.11
N THR A 58 -22.53 -4.13 13.14
CA THR A 58 -21.77 -3.98 14.37
C THR A 58 -22.10 -5.14 15.31
N ARG A 59 -21.09 -5.68 16.01
CA ARG A 59 -21.23 -6.83 16.91
C ARG A 59 -20.60 -6.49 18.25
N LEU A 60 -21.25 -6.93 19.33
CA LEU A 60 -20.65 -6.90 20.66
C LEU A 60 -19.82 -8.17 20.85
N CYS A 61 -18.54 -8.01 21.19
CA CYS A 61 -17.65 -9.12 21.52
C CYS A 61 -17.99 -9.65 22.93
N PRO A 62 -18.29 -10.95 23.12
CA PRO A 62 -18.46 -11.54 24.44
C PRO A 62 -17.17 -11.48 25.28
N GLU A 63 -17.30 -11.42 26.61
CA GLU A 63 -16.14 -11.32 27.51
C GLU A 63 -15.13 -12.48 27.35
N GLY A 64 -15.60 -13.70 27.05
CA GLY A 64 -14.75 -14.89 26.93
C GLY A 64 -14.10 -15.15 25.57
N GLU A 65 -14.24 -14.27 24.58
CA GLU A 65 -13.70 -14.47 23.22
C GLU A 65 -12.25 -13.97 23.09
N ASP A 66 -11.32 -14.62 23.80
CA ASP A 66 -9.88 -14.23 23.85
C ASP A 66 -9.25 -14.07 22.46
N SER A 67 -9.61 -14.95 21.52
CA SER A 67 -9.07 -14.92 20.15
C SER A 67 -9.45 -13.63 19.42
N LEU A 68 -10.69 -13.15 19.62
CA LEU A 68 -11.19 -11.93 19.03
C LEU A 68 -10.62 -10.69 19.74
N HIS A 69 -10.45 -10.74 21.06
CA HIS A 69 -9.81 -9.67 21.83
C HIS A 69 -8.36 -9.42 21.40
N VAL A 70 -7.58 -10.47 21.13
CA VAL A 70 -6.21 -10.33 20.61
C VAL A 70 -6.21 -9.75 19.20
N LEU A 71 -7.14 -10.20 18.35
CA LEU A 71 -7.26 -9.70 16.98
C LEU A 71 -7.63 -8.21 16.96
N THR A 72 -8.66 -7.79 17.69
CA THR A 72 -9.19 -6.41 17.65
C THR A 72 -8.22 -5.36 18.18
N ARG A 73 -7.23 -5.74 19.00
CA ARG A 73 -6.11 -4.86 19.39
C ARG A 73 -5.23 -4.40 18.23
N ASN A 74 -5.33 -5.05 17.07
CA ASN A 74 -4.59 -4.69 15.86
C ASN A 74 -5.52 -4.12 14.76
N SER A 75 -6.76 -3.75 15.12
CA SER A 75 -7.77 -3.29 14.16
C SER A 75 -7.42 -1.96 13.48
N ASP A 76 -6.60 -1.14 14.11
CA ASP A 76 -6.16 0.17 13.61
C ASP A 76 -4.94 0.08 12.68
N VAL A 77 -4.15 -0.99 12.75
CA VAL A 77 -2.89 -1.14 12.00
C VAL A 77 -3.04 -0.89 10.49
N PRO A 78 -4.06 -1.42 9.78
CA PRO A 78 -4.24 -1.12 8.36
C PRO A 78 -4.41 0.39 8.10
N THR A 79 -5.28 1.06 8.86
CA THR A 79 -5.53 2.50 8.74
C THR A 79 -4.27 3.30 9.03
N ARG A 80 -3.52 2.95 10.08
CA ARG A 80 -2.26 3.61 10.44
C ARG A 80 -1.20 3.49 9.35
N LEU A 81 -1.15 2.38 8.62
CA LEU A 81 -0.23 2.22 7.50
C LEU A 81 -0.63 3.08 6.29
N PHE A 82 -1.92 3.23 6.01
CA PHE A 82 -2.38 4.20 5.00
C PHE A 82 -2.04 5.64 5.40
N GLU A 83 -2.34 6.03 6.64
CA GLU A 83 -1.96 7.34 7.21
C GLU A 83 -0.45 7.60 7.17
N ALA A 84 0.38 6.58 7.45
CA ALA A 84 1.82 6.69 7.34
C ALA A 84 2.26 6.94 5.89
N GLY A 85 1.65 6.25 4.91
CA GLY A 85 1.89 6.51 3.50
C GLY A 85 1.49 7.93 3.08
N PHE A 86 0.37 8.45 3.61
CA PHE A 86 -0.03 9.84 3.39
C PHE A 86 0.94 10.85 4.03
N ASN A 87 1.44 10.59 5.24
CA ASN A 87 2.46 11.43 5.87
C ASN A 87 3.75 11.48 5.06
N LEU A 88 4.21 10.33 4.54
CA LEU A 88 5.37 10.31 3.64
C LEU A 88 5.11 11.10 2.35
N PHE A 89 3.90 11.05 1.81
CA PHE A 89 3.53 11.85 0.64
C PHE A 89 3.49 13.34 0.95
N LYS A 90 2.90 13.74 2.09
CA LYS A 90 2.94 15.12 2.61
C LYS A 90 4.38 15.63 2.68
N ASP A 91 5.27 14.86 3.29
CA ASP A 91 6.69 15.23 3.41
C ASP A 91 7.36 15.38 2.04
N SER A 92 6.95 14.60 1.05
CA SER A 92 7.43 14.74 -0.33
C SER A 92 6.97 16.04 -0.98
N VAL A 93 5.70 16.44 -0.77
CA VAL A 93 5.17 17.73 -1.27
C VAL A 93 5.97 18.88 -0.68
N ILE A 94 6.15 18.90 0.64
CA ILE A 94 6.94 19.92 1.35
C ILE A 94 8.40 19.93 0.84
N ALA A 95 9.03 18.76 0.73
CA ALA A 95 10.43 18.67 0.31
C ALA A 95 10.66 19.07 -1.16
N TYR A 96 9.63 19.02 -2.00
CA TYR A 96 9.72 19.33 -3.43
C TYR A 96 9.09 20.66 -3.82
N HIS A 97 8.43 21.32 -2.88
CA HIS A 97 7.90 22.65 -3.03
C HIS A 97 8.99 23.63 -3.48
N ASP A 98 8.67 24.47 -4.46
CA ASP A 98 9.56 25.48 -5.06
C ASP A 98 10.93 25.01 -5.58
N LYS A 99 11.16 23.70 -5.68
CA LYS A 99 12.36 23.18 -6.33
C LYS A 99 12.40 23.57 -7.80
N LYS A 100 13.52 24.17 -8.23
CA LYS A 100 13.77 24.54 -9.63
C LYS A 100 13.91 23.31 -10.53
N ASP A 101 14.61 22.27 -10.06
CA ASP A 101 14.65 20.99 -10.74
C ASP A 101 13.47 20.13 -10.27
N LYS A 102 12.62 19.72 -11.21
CA LYS A 102 11.45 18.88 -10.95
C LYS A 102 11.77 17.39 -11.10
N ARG A 103 13.05 17.04 -11.00
CA ARG A 103 13.55 15.67 -11.03
C ARG A 103 14.67 15.50 -10.01
N GLY A 104 14.85 14.29 -9.52
CA GLY A 104 16.01 13.94 -8.72
C GLY A 104 15.99 12.51 -8.22
N ASP A 105 16.85 12.22 -7.27
CA ASP A 105 17.06 10.87 -6.78
C ASP A 105 15.83 10.31 -6.07
N ILE A 106 15.68 8.99 -6.14
CA ILE A 106 14.74 8.22 -5.32
C ILE A 106 14.91 8.59 -3.85
N ARG A 107 13.80 8.97 -3.19
CA ARG A 107 13.76 9.40 -1.79
C ARG A 107 12.46 9.01 -1.09
N PHE A 108 11.31 9.49 -1.57
CA PHE A 108 10.02 9.31 -0.92
C PHE A 108 9.13 8.30 -1.64
N TYR A 109 9.03 8.36 -2.97
CA TYR A 109 8.01 7.67 -3.76
C TYR A 109 8.00 6.15 -3.57
N PRO A 110 9.14 5.43 -3.58
CA PRO A 110 9.14 3.99 -3.28
C PRO A 110 8.71 3.66 -1.85
N SER A 111 9.10 4.48 -0.87
CA SER A 111 8.71 4.28 0.54
C SER A 111 7.20 4.48 0.71
N ILE A 112 6.61 5.44 0.00
CA ILE A 112 5.15 5.66 -0.04
C ILE A 112 4.46 4.44 -0.63
N VAL A 113 4.91 3.97 -1.80
CA VAL A 113 4.37 2.77 -2.47
C VAL A 113 4.37 1.55 -1.55
N LEU A 114 5.52 1.25 -0.94
CA LEU A 114 5.66 0.06 -0.07
C LEU A 114 4.83 0.18 1.21
N THR A 115 4.81 1.35 1.84
CA THR A 115 4.04 1.60 3.07
C THR A 115 2.54 1.50 2.80
N PHE A 116 2.06 2.14 1.74
CA PHE A 116 0.65 2.17 1.40
C PHE A 116 0.14 0.79 0.94
N TRP A 117 0.95 0.03 0.20
CA TRP A 117 0.64 -1.38 -0.10
C TRP A 117 0.56 -2.25 1.15
N SER A 118 1.46 -2.03 2.12
CA SER A 118 1.45 -2.76 3.39
C SER A 118 0.16 -2.52 4.17
N GLY A 119 -0.42 -1.32 4.07
CA GLY A 119 -1.76 -1.02 4.58
C GLY A 119 -2.84 -1.92 3.98
N PHE A 120 -2.81 -2.09 2.65
CA PHE A 120 -3.73 -2.99 1.94
C PHE A 120 -3.51 -4.47 2.30
N GLU A 121 -2.27 -4.96 2.33
CA GLU A 121 -1.95 -6.33 2.74
C GLU A 121 -2.43 -6.61 4.17
N THR A 122 -2.24 -5.65 5.07
CA THR A 122 -2.65 -5.78 6.47
C THR A 122 -4.18 -5.73 6.60
N PHE A 123 -4.87 -4.89 5.85
CA PHE A 123 -6.34 -4.90 5.78
C PHE A 123 -6.87 -6.27 5.35
N VAL A 124 -6.33 -6.85 4.28
CA VAL A 124 -6.73 -8.17 3.78
C VAL A 124 -6.44 -9.24 4.84
N ARG A 125 -5.29 -9.19 5.50
CA ARG A 125 -4.92 -10.13 6.55
C ARG A 125 -5.85 -10.04 7.76
N TYR A 126 -6.02 -8.84 8.31
CA TYR A 126 -6.88 -8.59 9.46
C TYR A 126 -8.32 -9.02 9.19
N SER A 127 -8.89 -8.58 8.06
CA SER A 127 -10.27 -8.89 7.70
C SER A 127 -10.49 -10.38 7.43
N SER A 128 -9.47 -11.07 6.90
CA SER A 128 -9.51 -12.52 6.72
C SER A 128 -9.51 -13.27 8.06
N GLU A 129 -8.66 -12.90 9.02
CA GLU A 129 -8.69 -13.52 10.35
C GLU A 129 -10.01 -13.21 11.07
N LEU A 130 -10.53 -11.98 10.93
CA LEU A 130 -11.83 -11.61 11.49
C LEU A 130 -12.96 -12.46 10.91
N LEU A 131 -12.95 -12.67 9.59
CA LEU A 131 -13.89 -13.58 8.92
C LEU A 131 -13.83 -14.99 9.53
N LEU A 132 -12.63 -15.55 9.69
CA LEU A 132 -12.43 -16.93 10.15
C LEU A 132 -12.83 -17.13 11.62
N VAL A 133 -12.72 -16.10 12.45
CA VAL A 133 -13.15 -16.15 13.85
C VAL A 133 -14.67 -15.96 13.97
N THR A 134 -15.28 -15.13 13.12
CA THR A 134 -16.67 -14.68 13.31
C THR A 134 -17.71 -15.41 12.45
N VAL A 135 -17.30 -16.04 11.34
CA VAL A 135 -18.21 -16.71 10.41
C VAL A 135 -18.11 -18.23 10.52
N LEU A 136 -19.26 -18.87 10.70
CA LEU A 136 -19.38 -20.32 10.76
C LEU A 136 -19.21 -20.94 9.37
N ASN A 137 -18.66 -22.17 9.34
CA ASN A 137 -18.62 -23.03 8.15
C ASN A 137 -17.79 -22.51 6.96
N ILE A 138 -16.70 -21.78 7.21
CA ILE A 138 -15.71 -21.52 6.15
C ILE A 138 -14.98 -22.82 5.81
N PRO A 139 -14.90 -23.23 4.53
CA PRO A 139 -14.16 -24.43 4.14
C PRO A 139 -12.71 -24.38 4.62
N TYR A 140 -12.20 -25.50 5.10
CA TYR A 140 -10.87 -25.56 5.71
C TYR A 140 -9.77 -25.12 4.74
N GLU A 141 -9.87 -25.49 3.47
CA GLU A 141 -8.93 -25.12 2.41
C GLU A 141 -8.89 -23.60 2.20
N VAL A 142 -10.04 -22.93 2.33
CA VAL A 142 -10.17 -21.48 2.24
C VAL A 142 -9.53 -20.82 3.45
N ALA A 143 -9.78 -21.34 4.66
CA ALA A 143 -9.16 -20.84 5.88
C ALA A 143 -7.62 -20.92 5.80
N ILE A 144 -7.08 -22.06 5.38
CA ILE A 144 -5.63 -22.25 5.20
C ILE A 144 -5.05 -21.31 4.16
N PHE A 145 -5.76 -21.10 3.04
CA PHE A 145 -5.33 -20.15 2.00
C PHE A 145 -5.29 -18.71 2.51
N LEU A 146 -6.35 -18.26 3.18
CA LEU A 146 -6.45 -16.91 3.74
C LEU A 146 -5.42 -16.65 4.86
N GLN A 147 -5.13 -17.67 5.67
CA GLN A 147 -4.11 -17.60 6.73
C GLN A 147 -2.67 -17.74 6.23
N GLU A 148 -2.46 -17.97 4.92
CA GLU A 148 -1.15 -18.20 4.31
C GLU A 148 -0.39 -19.38 4.93
N LYS A 149 -1.11 -20.49 5.09
CA LYS A 149 -0.56 -21.72 5.65
C LYS A 149 -0.47 -22.80 4.58
N GLU A 150 0.48 -23.71 4.78
CA GLU A 150 0.58 -24.96 4.02
C GLU A 150 0.76 -26.11 4.99
N ARG A 151 0.02 -27.21 4.74
CA ARG A 151 0.21 -28.46 5.45
C ARG A 151 1.30 -29.29 4.80
N PHE A 152 2.14 -29.89 5.62
CA PHE A 152 3.11 -30.89 5.19
C PHE A 152 3.17 -32.04 6.20
N LEU A 153 3.51 -33.23 5.71
CA LEU A 153 3.81 -34.38 6.55
C LEU A 153 5.26 -34.26 7.00
N ASP A 154 5.51 -34.26 8.31
CA ASP A 154 6.88 -34.28 8.81
C ASP A 154 7.49 -35.69 8.72
N ASN A 155 8.78 -35.79 9.05
CA ASN A 155 9.54 -37.05 8.99
C ASN A 155 9.03 -38.14 9.96
N ARG A 156 8.05 -37.83 10.82
CA ARG A 156 7.40 -38.75 11.75
C ARG A 156 5.97 -39.12 11.32
N GLY A 157 5.53 -38.65 10.16
CA GLY A 157 4.16 -38.88 9.69
C GLY A 157 3.13 -37.94 10.33
N ILE A 158 3.56 -36.87 11.00
CA ILE A 158 2.67 -35.93 11.68
C ILE A 158 2.37 -34.76 10.74
N ILE A 159 1.09 -34.41 10.59
CA ILE A 159 0.68 -33.23 9.83
C ILE A 159 1.07 -31.97 10.61
N LYS A 160 1.89 -31.12 9.99
CA LYS A 160 2.30 -29.81 10.50
C LYS A 160 1.89 -28.71 9.55
N GLU A 161 1.81 -27.48 10.07
CA GLU A 161 1.57 -26.27 9.30
C GLU A 161 2.86 -25.44 9.24
N LYS A 162 3.14 -24.84 8.09
CA LYS A 162 4.19 -23.83 7.91
C LYS A 162 3.62 -22.64 7.13
N PRO A 163 4.23 -21.45 7.24
CA PRO A 163 3.87 -20.33 6.39
C PRO A 163 4.08 -20.65 4.91
N ARG A 164 3.10 -20.27 4.08
CA ARG A 164 3.18 -20.25 2.62
C ARG A 164 2.54 -18.97 2.13
N TYR A 165 3.38 -18.00 1.77
CA TYR A 165 2.94 -16.72 1.25
C TYR A 165 2.06 -16.91 0.02
N GLN A 166 0.92 -16.24 0.03
CA GLN A 166 -0.01 -16.22 -1.10
C GLN A 166 -0.11 -14.79 -1.63
N PRO A 167 -0.21 -14.61 -2.95
CA PRO A 167 -0.46 -13.31 -3.55
C PRO A 167 -1.67 -12.60 -2.91
N VAL A 168 -1.50 -11.33 -2.53
CA VAL A 168 -2.52 -10.59 -1.76
C VAL A 168 -3.81 -10.37 -2.55
N LEU A 169 -3.75 -10.12 -3.86
CA LEU A 169 -4.94 -9.90 -4.67
C LEU A 169 -5.80 -11.16 -4.75
N GLU A 170 -5.18 -12.33 -4.86
CA GLU A 170 -5.85 -13.63 -4.84
C GLU A 170 -6.49 -13.88 -3.48
N ARG A 171 -5.79 -13.57 -2.38
CA ARG A 171 -6.39 -13.62 -1.04
C ARG A 171 -7.55 -12.65 -0.89
N TYR A 172 -7.43 -11.44 -1.40
CA TYR A 172 -8.50 -10.45 -1.36
C TYR A 172 -9.73 -10.90 -2.13
N ALA A 173 -9.56 -11.47 -3.33
CA ALA A 173 -10.66 -12.03 -4.11
C ALA A 173 -11.35 -13.21 -3.39
N VAL A 174 -10.57 -14.09 -2.75
CA VAL A 174 -11.12 -15.19 -1.92
C VAL A 174 -11.86 -14.62 -0.71
N PHE A 175 -11.27 -13.65 0.00
CA PHE A 175 -11.92 -12.97 1.11
C PHE A 175 -13.27 -12.37 0.69
N LEU A 176 -13.32 -11.60 -0.41
CA LEU A 176 -14.55 -11.01 -0.92
C LEU A 176 -15.61 -12.07 -1.25
N LYS A 177 -15.19 -13.19 -1.85
CA LYS A 177 -16.09 -14.29 -2.18
C LYS A 177 -16.71 -14.93 -0.95
N TYR A 178 -15.92 -15.21 0.08
CA TYR A 178 -16.40 -15.95 1.25
C TYR A 178 -17.02 -15.04 2.33
N ALA A 179 -16.61 -13.79 2.43
CA ALA A 179 -17.20 -12.82 3.36
C ALA A 179 -18.53 -12.24 2.85
N TYR A 180 -18.66 -12.02 1.54
CA TYR A 180 -19.77 -11.25 0.97
C TYR A 180 -20.49 -11.93 -0.19
N ASN A 181 -20.09 -13.15 -0.58
CA ASN A 181 -20.53 -13.78 -1.82
C ASN A 181 -20.22 -12.93 -3.08
N PHE A 182 -19.21 -12.07 -2.99
CA PHE A 182 -18.82 -11.18 -4.08
C PHE A 182 -17.80 -11.86 -4.99
N THR A 183 -18.16 -12.10 -6.24
CA THR A 183 -17.21 -12.60 -7.24
C THR A 183 -16.58 -11.42 -7.97
N VAL A 184 -15.28 -11.24 -7.78
CA VAL A 184 -14.49 -10.20 -8.42
C VAL A 184 -14.50 -10.39 -9.94
N ASP A 185 -14.99 -9.38 -10.66
CA ASP A 185 -14.74 -9.24 -12.09
C ASP A 185 -13.30 -8.73 -12.31
N ARG A 186 -12.40 -9.65 -12.65
CA ARG A 186 -11.00 -9.31 -12.92
C ARG A 186 -10.82 -8.43 -14.15
N GLY A 187 -11.80 -8.35 -15.05
CA GLY A 187 -11.78 -7.47 -16.21
C GLY A 187 -12.19 -6.03 -15.90
N CYS A 188 -12.77 -5.77 -14.73
CA CYS A 188 -13.25 -4.45 -14.38
C CYS A 188 -12.10 -3.45 -14.21
N LYS A 189 -12.38 -2.17 -14.48
CA LYS A 189 -11.36 -1.11 -14.43
C LYS A 189 -10.66 -1.03 -13.07
N PHE A 190 -11.39 -1.21 -11.97
CA PHE A 190 -10.83 -1.08 -10.62
C PHE A 190 -9.84 -2.21 -10.30
N TRP A 191 -10.20 -3.46 -10.65
CA TRP A 191 -9.29 -4.59 -10.49
C TRP A 191 -8.04 -4.46 -11.36
N GLN A 192 -8.21 -4.03 -12.62
CA GLN A 192 -7.08 -3.80 -13.53
C GLN A 192 -6.13 -2.72 -13.00
N GLN A 193 -6.61 -1.70 -12.29
CA GLN A 193 -5.74 -0.71 -11.65
C GLN A 193 -5.03 -1.28 -10.41
N LEU A 194 -5.68 -2.16 -9.63
CA LEU A 194 -5.02 -2.87 -8.53
C LEU A 194 -3.87 -3.77 -9.03
N GLU A 195 -4.06 -4.48 -10.13
CA GLU A 195 -3.00 -5.31 -10.75
C GLU A 195 -1.82 -4.44 -11.18
N LYS A 196 -2.07 -3.28 -11.79
CA LYS A 196 -1.00 -2.31 -12.13
C LYS A 196 -0.31 -1.76 -10.90
N ALA A 197 -1.06 -1.46 -9.84
CA ALA A 197 -0.49 -1.02 -8.58
C ALA A 197 0.44 -2.10 -8.00
N LYS A 198 0.01 -3.36 -8.01
CA LYS A 198 0.84 -4.51 -7.62
C LYS A 198 2.15 -4.55 -8.41
N ASP A 199 2.12 -4.36 -9.72
CA ASP A 199 3.33 -4.38 -10.55
C ASP A 199 4.33 -3.27 -10.16
N ILE A 200 3.83 -2.07 -9.81
CA ILE A 200 4.66 -0.98 -9.29
C ILE A 200 5.30 -1.38 -7.96
N ARG A 201 4.51 -1.93 -7.03
CA ARG A 201 5.03 -2.41 -5.74
C ARG A 201 6.04 -3.53 -5.91
N ASP A 202 5.78 -4.50 -6.77
CA ASP A 202 6.65 -5.65 -6.99
C ASP A 202 7.98 -5.22 -7.59
N TYR A 203 7.97 -4.23 -8.48
CA TYR A 203 9.20 -3.59 -8.96
C TYR A 203 10.02 -3.00 -7.80
N TYR A 204 9.44 -2.23 -6.87
CA TYR A 204 10.21 -1.65 -5.75
C TYR A 204 10.57 -2.66 -4.65
N THR A 205 9.83 -3.77 -4.54
CA THR A 205 10.11 -4.85 -3.58
C THR A 205 11.25 -5.76 -4.06
N HIS A 206 11.26 -6.08 -5.35
CA HIS A 206 12.19 -7.04 -5.96
C HIS A 206 13.27 -6.40 -6.85
N LEU A 207 13.26 -5.07 -6.96
CA LEU A 207 14.14 -4.19 -7.73
C LEU A 207 14.81 -4.87 -8.93
N ASP A 208 14.27 -4.65 -10.13
CA ASP A 208 15.01 -5.01 -11.35
C ASP A 208 16.16 -4.02 -11.55
N VAL A 209 17.33 -4.38 -11.00
CA VAL A 209 18.55 -3.57 -11.08
C VAL A 209 19.06 -3.41 -12.52
N ARG A 210 18.54 -4.18 -13.49
CA ARG A 210 18.92 -4.09 -14.91
C ARG A 210 17.99 -3.20 -15.72
N ASP A 211 16.74 -3.03 -15.26
CA ASP A 211 15.75 -2.13 -15.86
C ASP A 211 15.25 -1.10 -14.84
N PRO A 212 16.09 -0.11 -14.50
CA PRO A 212 15.74 0.90 -13.52
C PRO A 212 14.61 1.81 -14.03
N LYS A 213 13.67 2.12 -13.14
CA LYS A 213 12.49 2.94 -13.43
C LYS A 213 12.45 4.21 -12.61
N ALA A 214 12.19 5.32 -13.29
CA ALA A 214 11.72 6.55 -12.67
C ALA A 214 10.25 6.39 -12.27
N ILE A 215 9.82 7.20 -11.31
CA ILE A 215 8.43 7.28 -10.86
C ILE A 215 8.05 8.74 -10.64
N SER A 216 6.92 9.13 -11.21
CA SER A 216 6.34 10.46 -11.08
C SER A 216 5.34 10.56 -9.94
N VAL A 217 5.07 11.78 -9.48
CA VAL A 217 4.03 12.06 -8.48
C VAL A 217 2.66 11.48 -8.89
N ASN A 218 2.33 11.55 -10.18
CA ASN A 218 1.07 11.06 -10.72
C ASN A 218 1.00 9.53 -10.68
N GLU A 219 2.11 8.83 -10.91
CA GLU A 219 2.15 7.37 -10.74
C GLU A 219 1.95 6.95 -9.29
N VAL A 220 2.54 7.68 -8.32
CA VAL A 220 2.32 7.43 -6.89
C VAL A 220 0.87 7.68 -6.49
N LEU A 221 0.29 8.81 -6.89
CA LEU A 221 -1.10 9.14 -6.56
C LEU A 221 -2.09 8.17 -7.20
N ASN A 222 -1.87 7.78 -8.46
CA ASN A 222 -2.69 6.77 -9.14
C ASN A 222 -2.57 5.40 -8.46
N PHE A 223 -1.37 5.06 -7.98
CA PHE A 223 -1.14 3.84 -7.20
C PHE A 223 -1.95 3.86 -5.89
N MET A 224 -1.90 4.95 -5.14
CA MET A 224 -2.66 5.11 -3.89
C MET A 224 -4.17 5.09 -4.15
N GLU A 225 -4.63 5.80 -5.18
CA GLU A 225 -6.05 5.83 -5.58
C GLU A 225 -6.55 4.43 -5.97
N ALA A 226 -5.76 3.68 -6.75
CA ALA A 226 -6.11 2.32 -7.16
C ALA A 226 -6.36 1.39 -5.97
N ILE A 227 -5.55 1.52 -4.92
CA ILE A 227 -5.68 0.73 -3.69
C ILE A 227 -6.94 1.11 -2.93
N LEU A 228 -7.19 2.41 -2.73
CA LEU A 228 -8.39 2.90 -2.05
C LEU A 228 -9.66 2.49 -2.82
N LEU A 229 -9.68 2.72 -4.14
CA LEU A 229 -10.78 2.31 -5.01
C LEU A 229 -10.96 0.79 -5.04
N GLY A 230 -9.88 0.04 -4.88
CA GLY A 230 -9.91 -1.41 -4.73
C GLY A 230 -10.76 -1.89 -3.56
N ILE A 231 -10.83 -1.11 -2.48
CA ILE A 231 -11.67 -1.36 -1.31
C ILE A 231 -13.06 -0.72 -1.47
N ILE A 232 -13.10 0.51 -1.98
CA ILE A 232 -14.34 1.32 -2.09
C ILE A 232 -15.30 0.77 -3.15
N TRP A 233 -14.81 0.31 -4.31
CA TRP A 233 -15.68 -0.18 -5.38
C TRP A 233 -16.52 -1.39 -4.92
N PRO A 234 -15.95 -2.45 -4.32
CA PRO A 234 -16.75 -3.53 -3.76
C PRO A 234 -17.71 -3.04 -2.68
N SER A 235 -17.35 -2.03 -1.87
CA SER A 235 -18.28 -1.43 -0.90
C SER A 235 -19.50 -0.81 -1.54
N SER A 236 -19.30 -0.11 -2.66
CA SER A 236 -20.39 0.44 -3.45
C SER A 236 -21.27 -0.67 -4.05
N GLU A 237 -20.71 -1.69 -4.69
CA GLU A 237 -21.51 -2.79 -5.29
C GLU A 237 -22.30 -3.57 -4.24
N LEU A 238 -21.69 -3.82 -3.08
CA LEU A 238 -22.30 -4.56 -1.98
C LEU A 238 -23.26 -3.71 -1.14
N GLN A 239 -23.28 -2.40 -1.36
CA GLN A 239 -24.00 -1.44 -0.50
C GLN A 239 -23.62 -1.65 0.98
N ARG A 240 -22.31 -1.78 1.24
CA ARG A 240 -21.75 -2.05 2.57
C ARG A 240 -20.29 -1.59 2.67
N THR A 241 -19.89 -0.94 3.76
CA THR A 241 -18.50 -0.53 3.98
C THR A 241 -17.63 -1.73 4.36
N LEU A 242 -16.55 -1.95 3.60
CA LEU A 242 -15.62 -3.07 3.82
C LEU A 242 -14.56 -2.75 4.87
N MET A 243 -14.15 -1.48 4.93
CA MET A 243 -13.17 -0.96 5.88
C MET A 243 -13.70 0.38 6.40
N LEU A 244 -13.91 0.48 7.71
CA LEU A 244 -14.20 1.77 8.35
C LEU A 244 -13.03 2.73 8.10
N CYS A 245 -13.27 4.03 8.03
CA CYS A 245 -12.30 5.07 7.66
C CYS A 245 -11.89 5.11 6.19
N ILE A 246 -12.38 4.23 5.32
CA ILE A 246 -11.93 4.23 3.92
C ILE A 246 -12.30 5.50 3.16
N TYR A 247 -13.44 6.13 3.47
CA TYR A 247 -13.87 7.36 2.80
C TYR A 247 -13.05 8.56 3.29
N TYR A 248 -12.73 8.57 4.57
CA TYR A 248 -11.82 9.55 5.16
C TYR A 248 -10.41 9.47 4.55
N LEU A 249 -9.87 8.26 4.40
CA LEU A 249 -8.59 8.04 3.71
C LEU A 249 -8.65 8.53 2.26
N TYR A 250 -9.79 8.38 1.59
CA TYR A 250 -9.98 8.91 0.24
C TYR A 250 -10.04 10.43 0.18
N ASP A 251 -10.60 11.10 1.20
CA ASP A 251 -10.56 12.57 1.29
C ASP A 251 -9.14 13.10 1.49
N ILE A 252 -8.33 12.45 2.33
CA ILE A 252 -6.89 12.77 2.46
C ILE A 252 -6.19 12.64 1.11
N TRP A 253 -6.42 11.53 0.41
CA TRP A 253 -5.86 11.33 -0.93
C TRP A 253 -6.30 12.42 -1.91
N ALA A 254 -7.58 12.78 -1.92
CA ALA A 254 -8.12 13.79 -2.82
C ALA A 254 -7.46 15.15 -2.57
N TYR A 255 -7.34 15.55 -1.30
CA TYR A 255 -6.63 16.76 -0.91
C TYR A 255 -5.17 16.75 -1.39
N LEU A 256 -4.43 15.66 -1.13
CA LEU A 256 -3.04 15.54 -1.59
C LEU A 256 -2.91 15.57 -3.11
N ASN A 257 -3.86 15.00 -3.85
CA ASN A 257 -3.85 15.03 -5.31
C ASN A 257 -4.12 16.43 -5.87
N GLU A 258 -4.93 17.25 -5.21
CA GLU A 258 -5.16 18.66 -5.59
C GLU A 258 -3.93 19.53 -5.32
N HIS A 259 -3.17 19.22 -4.28
CA HIS A 259 -2.03 20.01 -3.81
C HIS A 259 -0.67 19.41 -4.17
N LYS A 260 -0.63 18.45 -5.08
CA LYS A 260 0.62 17.78 -5.48
C LYS A 260 1.61 18.75 -6.13
N GLU A 261 2.88 18.51 -5.89
CA GLU A 261 3.98 19.15 -6.60
C GLU A 261 4.48 18.20 -7.70
N GLU A 262 4.52 18.68 -8.94
CA GLU A 262 5.07 17.90 -10.06
C GLU A 262 6.54 17.62 -9.83
N TYR A 263 6.87 16.36 -9.53
CA TYR A 263 8.23 15.90 -9.34
C TYR A 263 8.38 14.45 -9.81
N MET A 264 9.58 14.11 -10.26
CA MET A 264 9.94 12.75 -10.69
C MET A 264 11.17 12.26 -9.95
N GLU A 265 11.01 11.16 -9.24
CA GLU A 265 12.11 10.44 -8.62
C GLU A 265 12.68 9.41 -9.60
N ARG A 266 14.00 9.30 -9.67
CA ARG A 266 14.69 8.34 -10.53
C ARG A 266 15.93 7.77 -9.86
N PRO A 267 16.37 6.57 -10.24
CA PRO A 267 17.63 6.02 -9.76
C PRO A 267 18.76 6.99 -10.08
N PHE A 268 19.59 7.29 -9.09
CA PHE A 268 20.63 8.32 -9.13
C PHE A 268 21.56 8.24 -10.34
N PHE A 269 21.86 7.04 -10.83
CA PHE A 269 22.71 6.84 -11.99
C PHE A 269 22.04 7.17 -13.33
N MET A 270 20.72 7.40 -13.39
CA MET A 270 20.06 7.89 -14.61
C MET A 270 20.43 9.34 -14.94
N ASP A 271 20.86 10.11 -13.94
CA ASP A 271 21.40 11.47 -14.11
C ASP A 271 22.92 11.52 -14.13
N TRP A 272 23.56 10.49 -13.56
CA TRP A 272 25.00 10.39 -13.58
C TRP A 272 25.47 10.23 -15.02
N HIS A 273 26.41 11.08 -15.45
CA HIS A 273 27.07 11.01 -16.75
C HIS A 273 27.54 9.57 -17.05
N PHE A 274 26.78 8.84 -17.88
CA PHE A 274 27.07 7.48 -18.35
C PHE A 274 28.43 7.32 -19.06
N ASN A 275 29.17 8.42 -19.25
CA ASN A 275 30.47 8.48 -19.90
C ASN A 275 31.62 8.83 -18.94
N GLU A 276 31.36 8.93 -17.65
CA GLU A 276 32.37 9.25 -16.63
C GLU A 276 32.74 8.04 -15.79
N ARG A 277 33.96 8.05 -15.25
CA ARG A 277 34.42 7.02 -14.31
C ARG A 277 33.81 7.31 -12.94
N TYR A 278 33.36 6.29 -12.25
CA TYR A 278 32.85 6.39 -10.90
C TYR A 278 33.38 5.24 -10.04
N MET A 279 33.39 5.46 -8.72
CA MET A 279 33.68 4.43 -7.74
C MET A 279 32.36 3.76 -7.32
N PHE A 280 32.42 2.44 -7.11
CA PHE A 280 31.30 1.69 -6.53
C PHE A 280 31.84 0.73 -5.48
N HIS A 281 31.04 0.49 -4.45
CA HIS A 281 31.38 -0.48 -3.42
C HIS A 281 31.25 -1.90 -4.00
N CYS A 282 32.34 -2.67 -3.95
CA CYS A 282 32.41 -4.04 -4.48
C CYS A 282 33.12 -4.93 -3.46
N ASN A 283 32.37 -5.44 -2.49
CA ASN A 283 32.88 -6.25 -1.38
C ASN A 283 32.93 -7.76 -1.71
N PHE A 284 33.30 -8.10 -2.94
CA PHE A 284 33.40 -9.49 -3.40
C PHE A 284 34.85 -9.96 -3.46
N GLU A 285 35.07 -11.24 -3.20
CA GLU A 285 36.35 -11.88 -3.49
C GLU A 285 36.48 -12.17 -4.99
N ASN A 286 37.72 -12.30 -5.49
CA ASN A 286 38.02 -12.63 -6.89
C ASN A 286 37.47 -11.63 -7.93
N VAL A 287 37.33 -10.36 -7.56
CA VAL A 287 36.99 -9.28 -8.51
C VAL A 287 38.03 -9.24 -9.63
N ASN A 288 37.57 -9.06 -10.87
CA ASN A 288 38.45 -8.86 -12.01
C ASN A 288 39.14 -7.49 -11.91
N THR A 289 40.21 -7.41 -11.13
CA THR A 289 40.95 -6.16 -10.85
C THR A 289 41.65 -5.60 -12.09
N ARG A 290 41.77 -6.38 -13.18
CA ARG A 290 42.26 -5.88 -14.47
C ARG A 290 41.19 -5.04 -15.17
N ARG A 291 39.93 -5.51 -15.16
CA ARG A 291 38.79 -4.77 -15.73
C ARG A 291 38.28 -3.67 -14.79
N PHE A 292 38.33 -3.88 -13.48
CA PHE A 292 37.85 -2.96 -12.45
C PHE A 292 38.97 -2.69 -11.43
N PRO A 293 39.95 -1.84 -11.77
CA PRO A 293 41.05 -1.52 -10.87
C PRO A 293 40.58 -0.64 -9.71
N ASN A 294 41.24 -0.74 -8.55
CA ASN A 294 40.87 0.04 -7.36
C ASN A 294 41.33 1.49 -7.46
N THR A 295 42.41 1.75 -8.21
CA THR A 295 42.99 3.08 -8.39
C THR A 295 43.40 3.33 -9.84
N ASP A 296 43.50 4.61 -10.22
CA ASP A 296 44.04 5.00 -11.52
C ASP A 296 45.51 4.56 -11.70
N GLU A 297 46.27 4.41 -10.61
CA GLU A 297 47.65 3.93 -10.65
C GLU A 297 47.74 2.45 -11.02
N GLU A 298 46.92 1.59 -10.40
CA GLU A 298 46.83 0.16 -10.73
C GLU A 298 46.46 -0.03 -12.20
N ARG A 299 45.54 0.80 -12.70
CA ARG A 299 45.14 0.79 -14.11
C ARG A 299 46.31 1.12 -15.03
N ARG A 300 47.01 2.24 -14.78
CA ARG A 300 48.16 2.69 -15.60
C ARG A 300 49.29 1.66 -15.62
N MET A 301 49.53 0.95 -14.53
CA MET A 301 50.52 -0.13 -14.49
C MET A 301 50.10 -1.32 -15.37
N LYS A 302 48.83 -1.73 -15.31
CA LYS A 302 48.31 -2.85 -16.11
C LYS A 302 48.25 -2.53 -17.60
N ASP A 303 47.86 -1.31 -17.97
CA ASP A 303 47.83 -0.85 -19.37
C ASP A 303 49.23 -0.81 -20.03
N LYS A 304 50.30 -0.64 -19.24
CA LYS A 304 51.69 -0.68 -19.74
C LYS A 304 52.17 -2.11 -20.01
N ILE A 305 51.78 -3.06 -19.17
CA ILE A 305 52.14 -4.48 -19.29
C ILE A 305 51.45 -5.10 -20.51
N ASP A 306 50.22 -4.70 -20.81
CA ASP A 306 49.45 -5.23 -21.95
C ASP A 306 49.90 -4.70 -23.32
N LYS A 307 50.75 -3.66 -23.35
CA LYS A 307 51.25 -3.00 -24.57
C LYS A 307 52.72 -3.33 -24.90
N SER A 308 53.39 -4.11 -24.06
CA SER A 308 54.77 -4.58 -24.21
C SER A 308 54.80 -6.03 -24.66
#